data_AF-A0A397G035-F1
#
_entry.id   AF-A0A397G035-F1
#
_cell.length_a   1.000
_cell.length_b   1.000
_cell.length_c   1.000
_cell.angle_alpha   90.00
_cell.angle_beta   90.00
_cell.angle_gamma   90.00
#
_symmetry.space_group_name_H-M   'P 1'
#
loop_
_entity.id
_entity.type
_entity.pdbx_description
1 polymer ?
#
loop_
_entity_poly.entity_id
_entity_poly.type
_entity_poly.pdbx_seq_one_letter_code
_entity_poly.pdbx_strand_id
1 'polypeptide(L)'
;CRERDLFGCVDVAYLLSFSMIMLNTDLHNANIRADKKMSCADFVKNNVNYGLSNQGTPLPEPFLISIYHNIATNQFRTSDTDPFGPDRY
;
A
#
# COMPACT_ATOMS: atom_id res chain seq x y z
N CYS A 1 -3.08 -14.57 18.98
CA CYS A 1 -4.01 -14.38 17.84
C CYS A 1 -4.45 -12.92 17.75
N ARG A 2 -3.60 -11.99 17.24
CA ARG A 2 -3.85 -10.52 17.30
C ARG A 2 -4.05 -9.86 15.93
N GLU A 3 -4.14 -10.62 14.84
CA GLU A 3 -4.17 -10.05 13.49
C GLU A 3 -5.54 -10.19 12.78
N ARG A 4 -6.43 -11.06 13.27
CA ARG A 4 -7.77 -11.22 12.67
C ARG A 4 -8.72 -10.06 12.95
N ASP A 5 -8.48 -9.30 14.02
CA ASP A 5 -9.39 -8.24 14.47
C ASP A 5 -9.17 -6.91 13.72
N LEU A 6 -7.95 -6.67 13.21
CA LEU A 6 -7.62 -5.40 12.56
C LEU A 6 -8.25 -5.25 11.18
N PHE A 7 -8.38 -6.36 10.46
CA PHE A 7 -8.95 -6.36 9.12
C PHE A 7 -10.42 -6.72 9.10
N GLY A 8 -10.89 -7.63 9.98
CA GLY A 8 -12.29 -8.04 10.26
C GLY A 8 -13.18 -8.47 9.07
N CYS A 9 -13.01 -7.85 7.91
CA CYS A 9 -13.58 -8.12 6.61
C CYS A 9 -12.45 -8.19 5.56
N VAL A 10 -12.50 -9.23 4.71
CA VAL A 10 -11.56 -9.42 3.59
C VAL A 10 -11.53 -8.21 2.64
N ASP A 11 -12.63 -7.48 2.55
CA ASP A 11 -12.78 -6.30 1.70
C ASP A 11 -11.81 -5.17 2.10
N VAL A 12 -11.57 -4.98 3.41
CA VAL A 12 -10.66 -3.94 3.91
C VAL A 12 -9.23 -4.24 3.50
N ALA A 13 -8.81 -5.49 3.66
CA ALA A 13 -7.47 -5.94 3.24
C ALA A 13 -7.28 -5.82 1.72
N TYR A 14 -8.32 -6.16 0.95
CA TYR A 14 -8.31 -6.07 -0.50
C TYR A 14 -8.20 -4.62 -1.00
N LEU A 15 -9.03 -3.72 -0.49
CA LEU A 15 -8.99 -2.29 -0.82
C LEU A 15 -7.66 -1.64 -0.42
N LEU A 16 -7.17 -1.95 0.78
CA LEU A 16 -5.90 -1.44 1.27
C LEU A 16 -4.72 -1.93 0.40
N SER A 17 -4.76 -3.19 -0.06
CA SER A 17 -3.73 -3.75 -0.93
C SER A 17 -3.60 -2.98 -2.25
N PHE A 18 -4.71 -2.60 -2.89
CA PHE A 18 -4.67 -1.76 -4.08
C PHE A 18 -4.10 -0.38 -3.81
N SER A 19 -4.50 0.22 -2.68
CA SER A 19 -3.97 1.51 -2.27
C SER A 19 -2.46 1.48 -2.05
N MET A 20 -1.93 0.39 -1.47
CA MET A 20 -0.48 0.18 -1.33
C MET A 20 0.24 0.07 -2.67
N ILE A 21 -0.34 -0.65 -3.63
CA ILE A 21 0.22 -0.78 -4.99
C ILE A 21 0.24 0.58 -5.69
N MET A 22 -0.86 1.34 -5.63
CA MET A 22 -0.95 2.69 -6.20
C MET A 22 0.05 3.65 -5.56
N LEU A 23 0.19 3.61 -4.23
CA LEU A 23 1.17 4.42 -3.52
C LEU A 23 2.60 4.07 -3.94
N ASN A 24 2.94 2.79 -4.06
CA ASN A 24 4.26 2.36 -4.51
C ASN A 24 4.57 2.93 -5.91
N THR A 25 3.62 2.82 -6.85
CA THR A 25 3.81 3.40 -8.18
C THR A 25 3.91 4.92 -8.16
N ASP A 26 3.17 5.61 -7.29
CA ASP A 26 3.22 7.06 -7.17
C ASP A 26 4.58 7.55 -6.61
N LEU A 27 5.06 6.91 -5.54
CA LEU A 27 6.28 7.31 -4.85
C LEU A 27 7.56 6.97 -5.62
N HIS A 28 7.59 5.85 -6.35
CA HIS A 28 8.81 5.35 -7.00
C HIS A 28 8.87 5.60 -8.52
N ASN A 29 7.79 6.10 -9.13
CA ASN A 29 7.83 6.48 -10.54
C ASN A 29 8.54 7.83 -10.74
N ALA A 30 9.68 7.81 -11.43
CA ALA A 30 10.48 9.00 -11.73
C ALA A 30 9.77 10.01 -12.65
N ASN A 31 8.71 9.60 -13.36
CA ASN A 31 7.93 10.48 -14.23
C ASN A 31 6.93 11.36 -13.46
N ILE A 32 6.66 11.05 -12.20
CA ILE A 32 5.78 11.84 -11.35
C ILE A 32 6.62 12.89 -10.62
N ARG A 33 6.25 14.16 -10.81
CA ARG A 33 6.92 15.28 -10.15
C ARG A 33 6.84 15.14 -8.63
N ALA A 34 7.93 15.45 -7.93
CA ALA A 34 8.01 15.32 -6.48
C ALA A 34 6.91 16.11 -5.73
N ASP A 35 6.51 17.28 -6.25
CA ASP A 35 5.43 18.11 -5.69
C ASP A 35 4.02 17.56 -5.95
N LYS A 36 3.90 16.52 -6.78
CA LYS A 36 2.63 15.87 -7.14
C LYS A 36 2.47 14.48 -6.52
N LYS A 37 3.52 13.94 -5.90
CA LYS A 37 3.46 12.67 -5.18
C LYS A 37 2.54 12.79 -3.96
N MET A 38 1.82 11.72 -3.68
CA MET A 38 0.89 11.62 -2.56
C MET A 38 1.64 11.83 -1.24
N SER A 39 1.20 12.79 -0.44
CA SER A 39 1.75 13.00 0.91
C SER A 39 1.25 11.92 1.88
N CYS A 40 1.95 11.75 3.01
CA CYS A 40 1.48 10.84 4.06
C CYS A 40 0.08 11.23 4.57
N ALA A 41 -0.20 12.54 4.68
CA ALA A 41 -1.51 13.03 5.11
C ALA A 41 -2.62 12.67 4.11
N ASP A 42 -2.34 12.79 2.81
CA ASP A 42 -3.28 12.40 1.75
C ASP A 42 -3.52 10.88 1.76
N PHE A 43 -2.47 10.09 1.94
CA PHE A 43 -2.60 8.63 2.06
C PHE A 43 -3.46 8.23 3.26
N VAL A 44 -3.26 8.83 4.44
CA VAL A 44 -4.10 8.57 5.61
C VAL A 44 -5.56 8.93 5.32
N LYS A 45 -5.80 10.14 4.79
CA LYS A 45 -7.14 10.63 4.46
C LYS A 45 -7.88 9.72 3.48
N ASN A 46 -7.18 9.17 2.49
CA ASN A 46 -7.77 8.29 1.48
C ASN A 46 -8.16 6.91 2.03
N ASN A 47 -7.46 6.41 3.04
CA ASN A 47 -7.58 5.03 3.49
C ASN A 47 -8.24 4.85 4.87
N VAL A 48 -8.30 5.89 5.71
CA VAL A 48 -8.84 5.84 7.08
C VAL A 48 -10.27 5.30 7.13
N ASN A 49 -11.07 5.59 6.11
CA ASN A 49 -12.48 5.20 6.03
C ASN A 49 -12.70 3.76 5.57
N TYR A 50 -11.67 3.03 5.09
CA TYR A 50 -11.85 1.62 4.71
C TYR A 50 -12.27 0.75 5.89
N GLY A 51 -11.86 1.12 7.11
CA GLY A 51 -12.32 0.46 8.33
C GLY A 51 -13.81 0.59 8.58
N LEU A 52 -14.47 1.66 8.09
CA LEU A 52 -15.93 1.82 8.24
C LEU A 52 -16.72 0.74 7.51
N SER A 53 -16.15 0.15 6.46
CA SER A 53 -16.71 -0.99 5.74
C SER A 53 -16.71 -2.28 6.59
N ASN A 54 -16.01 -2.31 7.73
CA ASN A 54 -15.96 -3.43 8.67
C ASN A 54 -16.43 -2.98 10.07
N GLN A 55 -17.62 -3.38 10.48
CA GLN A 55 -18.17 -3.19 11.84
C GLN A 55 -18.16 -1.73 12.37
N GLY A 56 -17.84 -0.74 11.52
CA GLY A 56 -18.07 0.70 11.76
C GLY A 56 -16.91 1.50 12.36
N THR A 57 -15.67 1.00 12.40
CA THR A 57 -14.55 1.73 13.02
C THR A 57 -13.47 2.15 12.02
N PRO A 58 -13.00 3.41 12.01
CA PRO A 58 -11.91 3.84 11.14
C PRO A 58 -10.61 3.05 11.39
N LEU A 59 -9.77 2.94 10.35
CA LEU A 59 -8.44 2.35 10.51
C LEU A 59 -7.55 3.25 11.39
N PRO A 60 -6.69 2.68 12.25
CA PRO A 60 -5.76 3.49 13.06
C PRO A 60 -4.81 4.30 12.18
N GLU A 61 -4.75 5.62 12.37
CA GLU A 61 -3.82 6.48 11.62
C GLU A 61 -2.35 6.05 11.77
N PRO A 62 -1.84 5.68 12.97
CA PRO A 62 -0.46 5.23 13.12
C PRO A 62 -0.11 4.00 12.26
N PHE A 63 -1.11 3.15 11.99
CA PHE A 63 -0.95 1.99 11.11
C PHE A 63 -0.82 2.41 9.65
N LEU A 64 -1.63 3.36 9.18
CA LEU A 64 -1.53 3.89 7.82
C LEU A 64 -0.22 4.68 7.60
N ILE A 65 0.21 5.44 8.60
CA ILE A 65 1.48 6.18 8.57
C ILE A 65 2.66 5.22 8.46
N SER A 66 2.66 4.12 9.22
CA SER A 66 3.75 3.14 9.17
C SER A 66 3.84 2.42 7.83
N ILE A 67 2.70 2.14 7.18
CA ILE A 67 2.63 1.62 5.82
C ILE A 67 3.24 2.61 4.82
N TYR A 68 2.84 3.89 4.89
CA TYR A 68 3.33 4.92 3.98
C TYR A 68 4.86 5.02 4.03
N HIS A 69 5.44 5.12 5.24
CA HIS A 69 6.89 5.22 5.39
C HIS A 69 7.62 3.94 4.95
N ASN A 70 7.04 2.76 5.17
CA ASN A 70 7.61 1.51 4.68
C ASN A 70 7.67 1.49 3.15
N ILE A 71 6.58 1.84 2.47
CA ILE A 71 6.52 1.85 1.00
C ILE A 71 7.45 2.95 0.45
N ALA A 72 7.48 4.14 1.07
CA ALA A 72 8.37 5.21 0.66
C ALA A 72 9.86 4.82 0.74
N THR A 73 10.22 3.98 1.71
CA THR A 73 11.60 3.53 1.92
C THR A 73 11.93 2.31 1.05
N ASN A 74 10.99 1.37 0.92
CA ASN A 74 11.18 0.07 0.28
C ASN A 74 10.26 -0.07 -0.93
N GLN A 75 10.82 0.14 -2.12
CA GLN A 75 10.11 -0.14 -3.37
C GLN A 75 9.78 -1.64 -3.48
N PHE A 76 8.57 -1.96 -3.97
CA PHE A 76 8.21 -3.33 -4.29
C PHE A 76 9.14 -3.90 -5.37
N ARG A 77 9.78 -5.02 -5.04
CA ARG A 77 10.62 -5.78 -5.98
C ARG A 77 9.77 -6.83 -6.67
N THR A 78 9.58 -6.69 -7.97
CA THR A 78 9.15 -7.81 -8.81
C THR A 78 10.38 -8.65 -9.10
N SER A 79 10.38 -9.91 -8.67
CA SER A 79 11.41 -10.85 -9.12
C SER A 79 11.10 -11.22 -10.57
N ASP A 80 11.67 -10.47 -11.51
CA ASP A 80 11.68 -10.78 -12.95
C ASP A 80 12.65 -11.93 -13.28
N THR A 81 12.88 -12.83 -12.33
CA THR A 81 13.67 -14.04 -12.60
C THR A 81 12.78 -15.01 -13.33
N ASP A 82 12.66 -14.82 -14.65
CA ASP A 82 12.27 -15.90 -15.54
C ASP A 82 13.38 -16.96 -15.50
N PRO A 83 13.15 -18.15 -14.90
CA PRO A 83 14.15 -19.22 -14.92
C PRO A 83 14.45 -19.74 -16.35
N PHE A 84 13.75 -19.24 -17.37
CA PHE A 84 13.87 -19.62 -18.78
C PHE A 84 14.25 -18.44 -19.71
N GLY A 85 14.82 -17.36 -19.17
CA GLY A 85 15.29 -16.22 -19.99
C GLY A 85 16.22 -16.61 -21.15
N PRO A 86 16.29 -15.79 -22.22
CA PRO A 86 16.85 -16.15 -23.52
C PRO A 86 18.37 -16.44 -23.57
N ASP A 87 19.12 -16.16 -22.50
CA ASP A 87 20.57 -16.39 -22.38
C ASP A 87 20.96 -17.89 -22.22
N ARG A 88 20.08 -18.83 -22.59
CA ARG A 88 20.29 -20.29 -22.43
C ARG A 88 20.36 -21.08 -23.73
N TYR A 89 20.58 -20.45 -24.87
CA TYR A 89 20.95 -21.11 -26.13
C TYR A 89 22.16 -20.44 -26.81
#